data_AF-A0A920LP85-F1
#
_entry.id   AF-A0A920LP85-F1
#
_cell.length_a   1.000
_cell.length_b   1.000
_cell.length_c   1.000
_cell.angle_alpha   90.00
_cell.angle_beta   90.00
_cell.angle_gamma   90.00
#
_symmetry.space_group_name_H-M   'P 1'
#
loop_
_entity.id
_entity.type
_entity.pdbx_description
1 polymer ?
#
loop_
_entity_poly.entity_id
_entity_poly.type
_entity_poly.pdbx_seq_one_letter_code
_entity_poly.pdbx_strand_id
1 'polypeptide(L)' 'MFERDKKTETGDGVTSLIDADMRITGTVVSSGDIILAGGVEGEIKCRNLLIEDQALLTGI' A
#
# COMPACT_ATOMS: atom_id res chain seq x y z
N MET A 1 -19.15 7.82 -32.76
CA MET A 1 -18.76 6.58 -32.03
C MET A 1 -17.72 6.99 -31.01
N PHE A 2 -17.93 6.71 -29.73
CA PHE A 2 -16.88 6.90 -28.73
C PHE A 2 -16.09 5.60 -28.67
N GLU A 3 -14.83 5.64 -29.13
CA GLU A 3 -13.88 4.55 -28.96
C GLU A 3 -13.57 4.46 -27.47
N ARG A 4 -14.01 3.37 -26.86
CA ARG A 4 -13.74 3.06 -25.46
C ARG A 4 -12.36 2.42 -25.44
N ASP A 5 -11.31 3.24 -25.27
CA ASP A 5 -9.97 2.77 -24.93
C ASP A 5 -10.05 1.92 -23.66
N LYS A 6 -10.23 0.62 -23.87
CA LYS A 6 -10.05 -0.38 -22.82
C LYS A 6 -8.54 -0.52 -22.67
N LYS A 7 -7.95 0.43 -21.94
CA LYS A 7 -6.55 0.35 -21.50
C LYS A 7 -6.38 -1.05 -20.93
N THR A 8 -5.62 -1.84 -21.67
CA THR A 8 -5.37 -3.24 -21.34
C THR A 8 -4.27 -3.17 -20.30
N GLU A 9 -4.66 -2.88 -19.06
CA GLU A 9 -3.76 -2.85 -17.91
C GLU A 9 -3.35 -4.29 -17.65
N THR A 10 -2.17 -4.66 -18.12
CA THR A 10 -1.44 -5.85 -17.71
C THR A 10 -1.16 -5.70 -16.21
N GLY A 11 -2.16 -6.06 -15.40
CA GLY A 11 -2.17 -5.93 -13.95
C GLY A 11 -1.81 -4.53 -13.50
N ASP A 12 -2.79 -3.63 -13.44
CA ASP A 12 -2.66 -2.43 -12.62
C ASP A 12 -2.31 -2.93 -11.21
N GLY A 13 -1.02 -2.89 -10.90
CA GLY A 13 -0.46 -3.43 -9.67
C GLY A 13 -1.08 -2.63 -8.56
N VAL A 14 -2.12 -3.18 -7.95
CA VAL A 14 -2.89 -2.51 -6.89
C VAL A 14 -1.88 -2.16 -5.81
N THR A 15 -1.50 -0.88 -5.80
CA THR A 15 -0.51 -0.33 -4.89
C THR A 15 -1.29 0.49 -3.89
N SER A 16 -1.27 0.03 -2.64
CA SER A 16 -1.91 0.73 -1.54
C SER A 16 -0.92 1.72 -0.94
N LEU A 17 -1.36 2.94 -0.68
CA LEU A 17 -0.56 3.96 0.00
C LEU A 17 -1.11 4.18 1.42
N ILE A 18 -0.24 3.99 2.42
CA ILE A 18 -0.48 4.43 3.80
C ILE A 18 0.26 5.75 3.96
N ASP A 19 -0.47 6.84 3.79
CA ASP A 19 0.06 8.21 3.75
C ASP A 19 0.67 8.65 5.11
N ALA A 20 1.54 9.66 5.10
CA ALA A 20 2.26 10.18 6.27
C ALA A 20 1.32 10.59 7.43
N ASP A 21 0.11 11.05 7.12
CA ASP A 21 -0.88 11.44 8.13
C ASP A 21 -1.71 10.27 8.69
N MET A 22 -1.52 9.04 8.17
CA MET A 22 -2.23 7.86 8.66
C MET A 22 -1.51 7.19 9.83
N ARG A 23 -2.29 6.77 10.82
CA ARG A 23 -1.87 5.85 11.89
C ARG A 23 -2.79 4.64 11.92
N ILE A 24 -2.22 3.45 11.79
CA ILE A 24 -2.95 2.18 11.87
C ILE A 24 -2.42 1.39 13.06
N THR A 25 -3.32 0.86 13.89
CA THR A 25 -2.97 -0.08 14.96
C THR A 25 -3.61 -1.43 14.65
N GLY A 26 -2.82 -2.49 14.59
CA GLY A 26 -3.26 -3.86 14.28
C GLY A 26 -2.59 -4.46 13.05
N THR A 27 -3.30 -5.31 12.31
CA THR A 27 -2.75 -6.04 11.16
C THR A 27 -3.30 -5.50 9.84
N VAL A 28 -2.40 -5.10 8.93
CA VAL A 28 -2.73 -4.71 7.56
C VAL A 28 -2.41 -5.86 6.63
N VAL A 29 -3.39 -6.28 5.81
CA VAL A 29 -3.22 -7.35 4.83
C VAL A 29 -3.58 -6.85 3.44
N SER A 30 -2.64 -6.95 2.51
CA SER A 30 -2.84 -6.65 1.09
C SER A 30 -2.32 -7.79 0.22
N SER A 31 -3.01 -8.08 -0.89
CA SER A 31 -2.54 -9.03 -1.91
C SER A 31 -1.57 -8.40 -2.92
N GLY A 32 -1.47 -7.07 -2.90
CA GLY A 32 -0.61 -6.26 -3.75
C GLY A 32 0.56 -5.64 -2.99
N ASP A 33 1.08 -4.57 -3.57
CA ASP A 33 2.21 -3.83 -3.03
C ASP A 33 1.70 -2.73 -2.08
N ILE A 34 2.50 -2.41 -1.07
CA ILE A 34 2.19 -1.33 -0.12
C ILE A 34 3.35 -0.34 -0.11
N ILE A 35 3.01 0.95 -0.20
CA ILE A 35 3.90 2.06 0.13
C ILE A 35 3.48 2.58 1.51
N LEU A 36 4.40 2.54 2.45
CA LEU A 36 4.23 3.05 3.80
C LEU A 36 5.00 4.36 3.96
N ALA A 37 4.28 5.45 4.14
CA ALA A 37 4.79 6.77 4.51
C ALA A 37 4.38 7.18 5.93
N GLY A 38 3.26 6.64 6.44
CA GLY A 38 2.72 6.89 7.77
C GLY A 38 3.18 5.93 8.87
N GLY A 39 2.36 5.84 9.90
CA GLY A 39 2.60 5.00 11.08
C GLY A 39 1.77 3.72 11.10
N VAL A 40 2.41 2.58 11.35
CA VAL A 40 1.74 1.31 11.64
C VAL A 40 2.30 0.72 12.93
N GLU A 41 1.42 0.58 13.92
CA GLU A 41 1.67 -0.15 15.15
C GLU A 41 1.06 -1.56 15.03
N GLY A 42 1.86 -2.51 14.56
CA GLY A 42 1.46 -3.91 14.40
C GLY A 42 2.17 -4.60 13.23
N GLU A 43 1.43 -5.37 12.44
CA GLU A 43 1.98 -6.26 11.42
C GLU A 43 1.45 -5.92 10.02
N ILE A 44 2.32 -5.93 9.01
CA ILE A 44 1.95 -5.73 7.60
C ILE A 44 2.25 -6.99 6.81
N LYS A 45 1.23 -7.54 6.14
CA LYS A 45 1.34 -8.69 5.22
C LYS A 45 1.02 -8.23 3.81
N CYS A 46 2.01 -8.26 2.93
CA CYS A 46 1.85 -7.83 1.55
C CYS A 46 2.82 -8.57 0.63
N ARG A 47 2.71 -8.32 -0.67
CA ARG A 47 3.63 -8.89 -1.66
C ARG A 47 4.98 -8.19 -1.60
N ASN A 48 4.97 -6.87 -1.74
CA ASN A 48 6.13 -6.00 -1.55
C ASN A 48 5.77 -4.84 -0.63
N LEU A 49 6.69 -4.47 0.25
CA LEU A 49 6.57 -3.31 1.13
C LEU A 49 7.69 -2.31 0.79
N LEU A 50 7.31 -1.11 0.38
CA LEU A 50 8.19 0.04 0.30
C LEU A 50 7.97 0.91 1.53
N ILE A 51 9.03 1.16 2.30
CA ILE A 51 8.99 2.02 3.49
C ILE A 51 9.69 3.32 3.13
N GLU A 52 8.98 4.43 3.21
CA GLU A 52 9.56 5.75 3.01
C GLU A 52 10.32 6.23 4.25
N ASP A 53 11.19 7.22 4.09
CA ASP A 53 12.12 7.67 5.13
C ASP A 53 11.42 8.12 6.43
N GLN A 54 10.26 8.75 6.30
CA GLN A 54 9.44 9.26 7.41
C GLN A 54 8.50 8.22 8.04
N ALA A 55 8.41 7.01 7.48
CA ALA A 55 7.49 6.00 7.96
C ALA A 55 7.92 5.40 9.30
N LEU A 56 6.92 5.03 10.10
CA LEU A 56 7.12 4.37 11.40
C LEU A 56 6.39 3.04 11.41
N LEU A 57 7.13 1.92 11.40
CA LEU A 57 6.58 0.58 11.58
C LEU A 57 7.09 0.00 12.90
N THR A 58 6.18 -0.27 13.85
CA THR A 58 6.52 -0.86 15.14
C THR A 58 5.58 -2.01 15.46
N GLY A 59 6.10 -3.20 15.73
CA GLY A 59 5.31 -4.40 16.05
C GLY A 59 6.21 -5.52 16.56
N ILE A 60 5.62 -6.50 17.25
CA ILE A 60 6.29 -7.71 17.80
C ILE A 60 5.88 -8.97 17.04
#